data_AF-A0A355H2N2-F1
#
_entry.id   AF-A0A355H2N2-F1
#
_cell.length_a   1.000
_cell.length_b   1.000
_cell.length_c   1.000
_cell.angle_alpha   90.00
_cell.angle_beta   90.00
_cell.angle_gamma   90.00
#
_symmetry.space_group_name_H-M   'P 1'
#
loop_
_entity.id
_entity.type
_entity.pdbx_description
1 polymer ?
#
loop_
_entity_poly.entity_id
_entity_poly.type
_entity_poly.pdbx_seq_one_letter_code
_entity_poly.pdbx_strand_id
1 'polypeptide(L)'
;MKLKKSNGFTLLETIFVVVMIVILMVVALPRYTDLIEKAKVKVIQYVSGMGCEQITLAYSKEILKNGKPPSMTHLNEILNDKNAGLTKIGGFTVNYSNYEDRGIKVTVTKSSAFEMPTGGPFERTIILVSDGG
;
A
#
# COMPACT_ATOMS: atom_id res chain seq x y z
N MET A 1 30.25 13.65 -60.18
CA MET A 1 29.33 14.25 -59.18
C MET A 1 28.33 13.18 -58.78
N LYS A 2 28.43 12.57 -57.58
CA LYS A 2 27.54 11.49 -57.14
C LYS A 2 26.19 12.07 -56.72
N LEU A 3 25.10 11.67 -57.37
CA LEU A 3 23.72 12.02 -56.99
C LEU A 3 23.38 11.29 -55.68
N LYS A 4 23.13 12.06 -54.62
CA LYS A 4 22.71 11.54 -53.32
C LYS A 4 21.21 11.20 -53.43
N LYS A 5 20.87 9.90 -53.40
CA LYS A 5 19.48 9.44 -53.43
C LYS A 5 18.83 9.73 -52.07
N SER A 6 17.99 10.76 -52.02
CA SER A 6 17.13 11.02 -50.87
C SER A 6 15.97 10.02 -50.89
N ASN A 7 16.15 8.85 -50.26
CA ASN A 7 15.03 7.97 -49.95
C ASN A 7 14.21 8.65 -48.84
N GLY A 8 13.27 9.50 -49.24
CA GLY A 8 12.35 10.18 -48.34
C GLY A 8 11.33 9.20 -47.76
N PHE A 9 11.08 9.32 -46.47
CA PHE A 9 10.00 8.64 -45.77
C PHE A 9 8.67 8.95 -46.49
N THR A 10 7.92 7.93 -46.87
CA THR A 10 6.66 8.15 -47.61
C THR A 10 5.57 8.61 -46.64
N LEU A 11 4.70 9.53 -47.07
CA LEU A 11 3.58 10.01 -46.25
C LEU A 11 2.69 8.85 -45.76
N LEU A 12 2.51 7.84 -46.62
CA LEU A 12 1.73 6.64 -46.31
C LEU A 12 2.34 5.83 -45.16
N GLU A 13 3.67 5.74 -45.10
CA GLU A 13 4.38 5.04 -44.02
C GLU A 13 4.14 5.72 -42.67
N THR A 14 4.18 7.05 -42.61
CA THR A 14 3.89 7.79 -41.38
C THR A 14 2.46 7.59 -40.93
N ILE A 15 1.50 7.67 -41.86
CA ILE A 15 0.07 7.54 -41.53
C ILE A 15 -0.23 6.13 -41.02
N PHE A 16 0.32 5.09 -41.65
CA PHE A 16 0.12 3.71 -41.20
C PHE A 16 0.67 3.49 -39.79
N VAL A 17 1.87 4.01 -39.50
CA VAL A 17 2.47 3.91 -38.16
C VAL A 17 1.63 4.67 -37.12
N VAL A 18 1.16 5.88 -37.43
CA VAL A 18 0.31 6.66 -36.51
C VAL A 18 -1.01 5.94 -36.23
N VAL A 19 -1.66 5.39 -37.26
CA VAL A 19 -2.91 4.61 -37.08
C VAL A 19 -2.69 3.40 -36.19
N MET A 20 -1.61 2.65 -36.39
CA MET A 20 -1.26 1.52 -35.54
C MET A 20 -1.01 1.96 -34.08
N ILE A 21 -0.28 3.06 -33.86
CA ILE A 21 -0.03 3.60 -32.51
C ILE A 21 -1.34 4.01 -31.84
N VAL A 22 -2.26 4.67 -32.55
CA VAL A 22 -3.55 5.09 -32.00
C VAL A 22 -4.36 3.89 -31.54
N ILE A 23 -4.44 2.82 -32.34
CA ILE A 23 -5.18 1.60 -31.98
C ILE A 23 -4.56 0.94 -30.75
N LEU A 24 -3.22 0.82 -30.71
CA LEU A 24 -2.52 0.24 -29.57
C LEU A 24 -2.74 1.06 -28.29
N MET A 25 -2.73 2.39 -28.38
CA MET A 25 -2.94 3.28 -27.25
C MET A 25 -4.34 3.12 -26.65
N VAL A 26 -5.38 3.07 -27.49
CA VAL A 26 -6.78 2.88 -27.03
C VAL A 26 -6.94 1.56 -26.27
N VAL A 27 -6.25 0.50 -26.66
CA VAL A 27 -6.35 -0.81 -26.00
C VAL A 27 -5.44 -0.93 -24.77
N ALA A 28 -4.23 -0.35 -24.82
CA ALA A 28 -3.23 -0.50 -23.76
C ALA A 28 -3.52 0.39 -22.54
N LEU A 29 -3.96 1.63 -22.75
CA LEU A 29 -4.21 2.59 -21.67
C LEU A 29 -5.19 2.11 -20.59
N PRO A 30 -6.42 1.65 -20.91
CA PRO A 30 -7.38 1.26 -19.87
C PRO A 30 -6.88 0.10 -19.01
N ARG A 31 -6.16 -0.85 -19.63
CA ARG A 31 -5.55 -1.97 -18.92
C ARG A 31 -4.40 -1.51 -18.03
N TYR A 32 -3.56 -0.61 -18.52
CA TYR A 32 -2.44 -0.06 -17.75
C TYR A 32 -2.93 0.68 -16.51
N THR A 33 -3.96 1.52 -16.63
CA THR A 33 -4.53 2.25 -15.49
C THR A 33 -5.14 1.31 -14.45
N ASP A 34 -5.86 0.27 -14.87
CA ASP A 34 -6.43 -0.73 -13.97
C ASP A 34 -5.34 -1.53 -13.22
N LEU A 35 -4.24 -1.89 -13.90
CA LEU A 35 -3.12 -2.58 -13.27
C LEU A 35 -2.43 -1.72 -12.20
N ILE A 36 -2.24 -0.42 -12.46
CA ILE A 36 -1.69 0.51 -11.47
C ILE A 36 -2.60 0.59 -10.26
N GLU A 37 -3.91 0.74 -10.48
CA GLU A 37 -4.87 0.87 -9.39
C GLU A 37 -4.92 -0.38 -8.50
N LYS A 38 -4.92 -1.56 -9.13
CA LYS A 38 -4.80 -2.85 -8.42
C LYS A 38 -3.48 -2.97 -7.66
N ALA A 39 -2.37 -2.48 -8.22
CA ALA A 39 -1.08 -2.49 -7.55
C ALA A 39 -1.09 -1.60 -6.30
N LYS A 40 -1.66 -0.39 -6.37
CA LYS A 40 -1.83 0.50 -5.21
C LYS A 40 -2.61 -0.16 -4.09
N VAL A 41 -3.74 -0.80 -4.41
CA VAL A 41 -4.56 -1.53 -3.43
C VAL A 41 -3.77 -2.66 -2.77
N LYS A 42 -3.01 -3.45 -3.55
CA LYS A 42 -2.15 -4.51 -3.01
C LYS A 42 -1.06 -3.97 -2.09
N VAL A 43 -0.44 -2.84 -2.42
CA VAL A 43 0.57 -2.20 -1.56
C VAL A 43 -0.06 -1.77 -0.24
N ILE A 44 -1.26 -1.19 -0.25
CA ILE A 44 -1.94 -0.81 1.00
C ILE A 44 -2.30 -2.04 1.85
N GLN A 45 -2.76 -3.12 1.22
CA GLN A 45 -3.00 -4.38 1.92
C GLN A 45 -1.72 -4.97 2.53
N TYR A 46 -0.61 -4.89 1.80
CA TYR A 46 0.70 -5.31 2.28
C TYR A 46 1.13 -4.47 3.49
N VAL A 47 1.04 -3.14 3.41
CA VAL A 47 1.35 -2.23 4.53
C VAL A 47 0.46 -2.49 5.74
N SER A 48 -0.83 -2.77 5.53
CA SER A 48 -1.74 -3.13 6.61
C SER A 48 -1.32 -4.44 7.29
N GLY A 49 -0.81 -5.41 6.51
CA GLY A 49 -0.18 -6.64 7.00
C GLY A 49 1.10 -6.39 7.79
N MET A 50 1.95 -5.46 7.35
CA MET A 50 3.12 -5.04 8.13
C MET A 50 2.72 -4.39 9.45
N GLY A 51 1.69 -3.53 9.47
CA GLY A 51 1.18 -2.95 10.72
C GLY A 51 0.67 -4.02 11.69
N CYS A 52 0.06 -5.06 11.16
CA CYS A 52 -0.34 -6.27 11.88
C CYS A 52 0.86 -7.02 12.49
N GLU A 53 1.97 -7.17 11.77
CA GLU A 53 3.21 -7.76 12.29
C GLU A 53 3.82 -6.90 13.41
N GLN A 54 3.81 -5.57 13.26
CA GLN A 54 4.30 -4.64 14.27
C GLN A 54 3.50 -4.75 15.58
N ILE A 55 2.19 -4.96 15.50
CA ILE A 55 1.35 -5.25 16.67
C ILE A 55 1.82 -6.52 17.37
N THR A 56 2.01 -7.62 16.63
CA THR A 56 2.46 -8.90 17.20
C THR A 56 3.85 -8.79 17.82
N LEU A 57 4.77 -8.05 17.21
CA LEU A 57 6.10 -7.80 17.76
C LEU A 57 6.05 -6.95 19.03
N ALA A 58 5.24 -5.88 19.04
CA ALA A 58 5.05 -5.04 20.23
C ALA A 58 4.42 -5.84 21.37
N TYR A 59 3.39 -6.64 21.08
CA TYR A 59 2.75 -7.53 22.04
C TYR A 59 3.74 -8.54 22.64
N SER A 60 4.53 -9.20 21.79
CA SER A 60 5.53 -10.17 22.23
C SER A 60 6.62 -9.50 23.08
N LYS A 61 7.06 -8.30 22.71
CA LYS A 61 8.06 -7.54 23.47
C LYS A 61 7.57 -7.19 24.88
N GLU A 62 6.30 -6.83 25.03
CA GLU A 62 5.71 -6.53 26.34
C GLU A 62 5.56 -7.77 27.21
N ILE A 63 5.19 -8.92 26.63
CA ILE A 63 5.19 -10.20 27.37
C ILE A 63 6.60 -10.54 27.85
N LEU A 64 7.62 -10.36 27.02
CA LEU A 64 9.01 -10.64 27.38
C LEU A 64 9.54 -9.70 28.48
N LYS A 65 9.07 -8.44 28.52
CA LYS A 65 9.50 -7.46 29.53
C LYS A 65 8.76 -7.61 30.85
N ASN A 66 7.44 -7.74 30.81
CA ASN A 66 6.57 -7.66 31.99
C ASN A 66 6.08 -9.04 32.44
N GLY A 67 6.40 -10.10 31.69
CA GLY A 67 6.00 -11.49 31.98
C GLY A 67 4.50 -11.74 31.83
N LYS A 68 3.73 -10.76 31.32
CA LYS A 68 2.28 -10.79 31.21
C LYS A 68 1.82 -10.14 29.91
N PRO A 69 0.70 -10.59 29.32
CA PRO A 69 0.13 -9.92 28.17
C PRO A 69 -0.30 -8.49 28.55
N PRO A 70 0.12 -7.47 27.78
CA PRO A 70 -0.31 -6.10 28.01
C PRO A 70 -1.80 -5.93 27.74
N SER A 71 -2.43 -4.99 28.44
CA SER A 71 -3.82 -4.60 28.15
C SER A 71 -3.91 -3.95 26.77
N MET A 72 -5.07 -4.04 26.16
CA MET A 72 -5.24 -3.58 24.78
C MET A 72 -5.14 -2.06 24.65
N THR A 73 -5.56 -1.34 25.69
CA THR A 73 -5.34 0.11 25.82
C THR A 73 -3.86 0.45 25.87
N HIS A 74 -3.07 -0.28 26.65
CA HIS A 74 -1.64 -0.03 26.78
C HIS A 74 -0.88 -0.34 25.48
N LEU A 75 -1.24 -1.44 24.81
CA LEU A 75 -0.72 -1.73 23.47
C LEU A 75 -1.02 -0.63 22.48
N ASN A 76 -2.25 -0.13 22.48
CA ASN A 76 -2.65 0.95 21.59
C ASN A 76 -1.86 2.24 21.84
N GLU A 77 -1.53 2.55 23.11
CA GLU A 77 -0.67 3.68 23.47
C GLU A 77 0.75 3.50 22.94
N ILE A 78 1.36 2.32 23.13
CA ILE A 78 2.72 2.02 22.63
C ILE A 78 2.77 2.10 21.10
N LEU A 79 1.76 1.56 20.42
CA LEU A 79 1.70 1.52 18.97
C LEU A 79 1.49 2.90 18.34
N ASN A 80 0.74 3.78 19.02
CA ASN A 80 0.52 5.16 18.59
C ASN A 80 1.54 6.15 19.16
N ASP A 81 2.53 5.68 19.93
CA ASP A 81 3.62 6.52 20.39
C ASP A 81 4.45 7.02 19.19
N LYS A 82 4.47 8.34 19.02
CA LYS A 82 5.21 9.01 17.94
C LYS A 82 6.72 8.75 18.04
N ASN A 83 7.23 8.50 19.24
CA ASN A 83 8.65 8.19 19.46
C ASN A 83 9.01 6.77 19.05
N ALA A 84 8.06 5.84 19.09
CA ALA A 84 8.27 4.46 18.67
C ALA A 84 8.34 4.31 17.13
N GLY A 85 7.84 5.30 16.38
CA GLY A 85 7.88 5.32 14.91
C GLY A 85 7.00 4.27 14.23
N LEU A 86 6.18 3.53 14.99
CA LEU A 86 5.39 2.39 14.51
C LEU A 86 4.17 2.80 13.67
N THR A 87 3.78 4.08 13.76
CA THR A 87 2.72 4.68 12.92
C THR A 87 3.22 5.07 11.52
N LYS A 88 4.52 4.92 11.24
CA LYS A 88 5.12 5.18 9.92
C LYS A 88 5.72 3.90 9.37
N ILE A 89 5.11 3.36 8.32
CA ILE A 89 5.61 2.18 7.61
C ILE A 89 6.06 2.65 6.23
N GLY A 90 7.36 2.92 6.09
CA GLY A 90 7.92 3.56 4.89
C GLY A 90 7.25 4.91 4.63
N GLY A 91 6.66 5.07 3.44
CA GLY A 91 5.90 6.27 3.04
C GLY A 91 4.45 6.30 3.52
N PHE A 92 3.99 5.31 4.30
CA PHE A 92 2.60 5.21 4.72
C PHE A 92 2.43 5.58 6.19
N THR A 93 1.35 6.29 6.51
CA THR A 93 0.94 6.56 7.88
C THR A 93 -0.19 5.63 8.26
N VAL A 94 0.01 4.91 9.37
CA VAL A 94 -0.88 3.90 9.91
C VAL A 94 -1.33 4.33 11.29
N ASN A 95 -2.63 4.17 11.56
CA ASN A 95 -3.24 4.41 12.86
C ASN A 95 -3.68 3.08 13.47
N TYR A 96 -3.41 2.91 14.76
CA TYR A 96 -3.86 1.74 15.51
C TYR A 96 -5.03 2.14 16.40
N SER A 97 -6.05 1.30 16.45
CA SER A 97 -7.23 1.50 17.30
C SER A 97 -7.62 0.20 17.97
N ASN A 98 -8.14 0.29 19.19
CA ASN A 98 -8.70 -0.86 19.88
C ASN A 98 -9.94 -1.38 19.12
N TYR A 99 -10.04 -2.70 19.00
CA TYR A 99 -11.17 -3.42 18.46
C TYR A 99 -11.76 -4.31 19.57
N GLU A 100 -12.83 -3.83 20.20
CA GLU A 100 -13.65 -4.56 21.17
C GLU A 100 -12.86 -5.24 22.31
N ASP A 101 -11.74 -4.64 22.74
CA ASP A 101 -10.80 -5.15 23.75
C ASP A 101 -10.19 -6.54 23.47
N ARG A 102 -10.37 -7.03 22.24
CA ARG A 102 -9.91 -8.35 21.77
C ARG A 102 -8.91 -8.25 20.64
N GLY A 103 -8.83 -7.11 19.96
CA GLY A 103 -7.99 -6.92 18.78
C GLY A 103 -7.52 -5.48 18.57
N ILE A 104 -6.44 -5.30 17.81
CA ILE A 104 -6.02 -3.98 17.34
C ILE A 104 -6.39 -3.92 15.86
N LYS A 105 -7.11 -2.87 15.51
CA LYS A 105 -7.39 -2.50 14.13
C LYS A 105 -6.34 -1.53 13.62
N VAL A 106 -5.72 -1.94 12.52
CA VAL A 106 -4.75 -1.17 11.73
C VAL A 106 -5.53 -0.44 10.64
N THR A 107 -5.42 0.88 10.58
CA THR A 107 -6.02 1.70 9.53
C THR A 107 -4.92 2.48 8.81
N VAL A 108 -4.82 2.35 7.50
CA VAL A 108 -3.86 3.14 6.71
C VAL A 108 -4.51 4.46 6.32
N THR A 109 -4.04 5.57 6.89
CA THR A 109 -4.71 6.88 6.82
C THR A 109 -4.11 7.81 5.78
N LYS A 110 -2.79 7.70 5.51
CA LYS A 110 -2.11 8.51 4.50
C LYS A 110 -1.02 7.73 3.78
N SER A 111 -0.72 8.12 2.55
CA SER A 111 0.46 7.69 1.80
C SER A 111 1.18 8.90 1.22
N SER A 112 2.50 8.93 1.33
CA SER A 112 3.35 9.90 0.64
C SER A 112 3.82 9.40 -0.73
N ALA A 113 3.50 8.16 -1.11
CA ALA A 113 3.93 7.54 -2.35
C ALA A 113 2.92 7.72 -3.49
N PHE A 114 1.62 7.74 -3.17
CA PHE A 114 0.54 7.95 -4.13
C PHE A 114 -0.76 8.37 -3.42
N GLU A 115 -1.68 9.00 -4.15
CA GLU A 115 -3.02 9.34 -3.63
C GLU A 115 -3.81 8.07 -3.29
N MET A 116 -4.44 8.06 -2.11
CA MET A 116 -5.19 6.89 -1.65
C MET A 116 -6.38 6.61 -2.57
N PRO A 117 -6.50 5.38 -3.09
CA PRO A 117 -7.57 5.01 -3.99
C PRO A 117 -8.92 5.08 -3.27
N THR A 118 -9.95 5.63 -3.91
CA THR A 118 -11.27 5.84 -3.32
C THR A 118 -12.09 4.56 -3.51
N GLY A 119 -12.05 3.62 -2.56
CA GLY A 119 -12.75 2.34 -2.79
C GLY A 119 -12.65 1.22 -1.76
N GLY A 120 -12.21 1.44 -0.53
CA GLY A 120 -12.35 0.39 0.48
C GLY A 120 -11.92 0.81 1.88
N PRO A 121 -12.37 0.09 2.92
CA PRO A 121 -11.77 0.24 4.23
C PRO A 121 -10.34 -0.32 4.15
N PHE A 122 -9.34 0.57 4.19
CA PHE A 122 -7.93 0.18 4.34
C PHE A 122 -7.65 -0.21 5.80
N GLU A 123 -8.49 -1.12 6.29
CA GLU A 123 -8.55 -1.56 7.66
C GLU A 123 -8.26 -3.06 7.72
N ARG A 124 -7.33 -3.45 8.57
CA ARG A 124 -7.06 -4.85 8.92
C ARG A 124 -7.07 -4.98 10.42
N THR A 125 -7.87 -5.89 10.94
CA THR A 125 -7.95 -6.16 12.37
C THR A 125 -7.22 -7.45 12.68
N ILE A 126 -6.34 -7.41 13.67
CA ILE A 126 -5.83 -8.62 14.31
C ILE A 126 -6.50 -8.78 15.66
N ILE A 127 -7.03 -9.97 15.89
CA ILE A 127 -7.49 -10.41 17.21
C ILE A 127 -6.28 -10.97 17.94
N LEU A 128 -5.91 -10.36 19.06
CA LEU A 128 -4.88 -10.88 19.95
C LEU A 128 -5.61 -11.64 21.05
N VAL A 129 -5.38 -12.95 21.14
CA VAL A 129 -5.90 -13.72 22.26
C VAL A 129 -5.22 -13.17 23.53
N SER A 130 -6.02 -12.49 24.36
CA SER A 130 -5.66 -12.25 25.75
C SER A 130 -5.71 -13.62 26.42
N ASP A 131 -4.55 -14.27 26.57
CA ASP A 131 -4.47 -15.41 27.46
C ASP A 131 -4.60 -14.87 28.89
N GLY A 132 -5.75 -15.10 29.48
CA GLY A 132 -6.17 -14.50 30.74
C GLY A 132 -7.43 -15.14 31.29
N GLY A 133 -7.51 -16.48 31.27
CA GLY A 133 -8.57 -17.27 31.89
C GLY A 133 -9.14 -18.36 30.99
#